data_AF-A0A317Z4M9-F1
#
_entry.id   AF-A0A317Z4M9-F1
#
_cell.length_a   1.000
_cell.length_b   1.000
_cell.length_c   1.000
_cell.angle_alpha   90.00
_cell.angle_beta   90.00
_cell.angle_gamma   90.00
#
_symmetry.space_group_name_H-M   'P 1'
#
loop_
_entity.id
_entity.type
_entity.pdbx_description
1 polymer ?
#
loop_
_entity_poly.entity_id
_entity_poly.type
_entity_poly.pdbx_seq_one_letter_code
_entity_poly.pdbx_strand_id
1 'polypeptide(L)'
;DKESIIKAYQSKGKKVMMVGDGINDAPSLIRSDIGIAIGAGTDVAVDSGDVILVKSDPSDIIHFFTLSKRTMRKMVQNLWWGAGYNAVKYV
;
A
#
# COMPACT_ATOMS: atom_id res chain seq x y z
N ASP A 1 -16.49 -0.19 13.98
CA ASP A 1 -15.98 1.13 14.43
C ASP A 1 -14.82 1.63 13.57
N LYS A 2 -13.67 0.93 13.56
CA LYS A 2 -12.51 1.25 12.69
C LYS A 2 -12.88 1.40 11.20
N GLU A 3 -13.70 0.49 10.68
CA GLU A 3 -14.22 0.56 9.30
C GLU A 3 -15.00 1.86 8.99
N SER A 4 -15.79 2.34 9.95
CA SER A 4 -16.58 3.57 9.82
C SER A 4 -15.67 4.79 9.71
N ILE A 5 -14.58 4.80 10.50
CA ILE A 5 -13.55 5.84 10.46
C ILE A 5 -12.86 5.86 9.09
N ILE A 6 -12.49 4.69 8.58
CA ILE A 6 -11.89 4.56 7.24
C ILE A 6 -12.83 5.14 6.18
N LYS A 7 -14.11 4.75 6.19
CA LYS A 7 -15.12 5.29 5.27
C LYS A 7 -15.27 6.81 5.40
N ALA A 8 -15.22 7.34 6.60
CA ALA A 8 -15.34 8.78 6.84
C ALA A 8 -14.14 9.60 6.32
N TYR A 9 -12.93 9.03 6.31
CA TYR A 9 -11.78 9.67 5.69
C TYR A 9 -11.76 9.48 4.16
N GLN A 10 -12.15 8.31 3.68
CA GLN A 10 -12.29 8.04 2.25
C GLN A 10 -13.37 8.91 1.60
N SER A 11 -14.49 9.16 2.29
CA SER A 11 -15.54 10.07 1.80
C SER A 11 -15.09 11.53 1.69
N LYS A 12 -14.04 11.90 2.43
CA LYS A 12 -13.35 13.21 2.31
C LYS A 12 -12.28 13.22 1.22
N GLY A 13 -12.21 12.18 0.39
CA GLY A 13 -11.21 12.02 -0.67
C GLY A 13 -9.79 11.75 -0.16
N LYS A 14 -9.62 11.37 1.11
CA LYS A 14 -8.31 11.00 1.66
C LYS A 14 -8.00 9.55 1.31
N LYS A 15 -6.73 9.28 1.02
CA LYS A 15 -6.19 7.92 0.96
C LYS A 15 -5.87 7.47 2.38
N VAL A 16 -6.40 6.31 2.75
CA VAL A 16 -6.31 5.78 4.11
C VAL A 16 -5.46 4.53 4.11
N MET A 17 -4.41 4.54 4.94
CA MET A 17 -3.62 3.36 5.24
C MET A 17 -4.02 2.85 6.63
N MET A 18 -4.30 1.56 6.75
CA MET A 18 -4.60 0.90 8.02
C MET A 18 -3.45 -0.02 8.42
N VAL A 19 -3.11 -0.04 9.70
CA VAL A 19 -2.08 -0.92 10.26
C VAL A 19 -2.71 -1.73 11.38
N GLY A 20 -2.56 -3.06 11.35
CA GLY A 20 -3.22 -3.95 12.31
C GLY A 20 -2.57 -5.33 12.40
N ASP A 21 -3.09 -6.19 13.28
CA ASP A 21 -2.58 -7.54 13.56
C ASP A 21 -3.00 -8.60 12.54
N GLY A 22 -3.84 -8.24 11.57
CA GLY A 22 -4.37 -9.14 10.55
C GLY A 22 -5.55 -10.00 11.00
N ILE A 23 -5.66 -10.38 12.28
CA ILE A 23 -6.74 -11.25 12.77
C ILE A 23 -8.01 -10.46 13.08
N ASN A 24 -7.91 -9.50 14.02
CA ASN A 24 -9.08 -8.74 14.47
C ASN A 24 -9.38 -7.56 13.55
N ASP A 25 -8.34 -7.09 12.86
CA ASP A 25 -8.40 -5.92 12.00
C ASP A 25 -8.60 -6.24 10.52
N ALA A 26 -8.75 -7.52 10.15
CA ALA A 26 -8.93 -7.97 8.76
C ALA A 26 -9.96 -7.15 7.96
N PRO A 27 -11.21 -6.95 8.43
CA PRO A 27 -12.20 -6.17 7.68
C PRO A 27 -11.79 -4.70 7.47
N SER A 28 -11.03 -4.13 8.41
CA SER A 28 -10.55 -2.75 8.33
C SER A 28 -9.31 -2.63 7.43
N LEU A 29 -8.42 -3.63 7.44
CA LEU A 29 -7.28 -3.72 6.53
C LEU A 29 -7.74 -3.81 5.07
N ILE A 30 -8.67 -4.71 4.78
CA ILE A 30 -9.24 -4.92 3.42
C ILE A 30 -9.97 -3.67 2.91
N ARG A 31 -10.63 -2.90 3.80
CA ARG A 31 -11.36 -1.69 3.38
C ARG A 31 -10.46 -0.50 3.09
N SER A 32 -9.32 -0.42 3.77
CA SER A 32 -8.40 0.70 3.60
C SER A 32 -7.84 0.74 2.17
N ASP A 33 -7.30 1.89 1.74
CA ASP A 33 -6.64 1.96 0.44
C ASP A 33 -5.34 1.15 0.42
N ILE A 34 -4.70 0.99 1.59
CA ILE A 34 -3.53 0.14 1.80
C ILE A 34 -3.61 -0.47 3.20
N GLY A 35 -3.76 -1.79 3.29
CA GLY A 35 -3.73 -2.55 4.53
C GLY A 35 -2.33 -3.08 4.85
N ILE A 36 -1.78 -2.73 6.01
CA ILE A 36 -0.50 -3.24 6.51
C ILE A 36 -0.75 -4.16 7.71
N ALA A 37 -0.44 -5.44 7.57
CA ALA A 37 -0.49 -6.39 8.66
C ALA A 37 0.87 -6.48 9.38
N ILE A 38 0.86 -6.43 10.71
CA ILE A 38 2.00 -6.62 11.59
C ILE A 38 1.92 -8.02 12.19
N GLY A 39 2.90 -8.86 11.90
CA GLY A 39 2.98 -10.22 12.44
C GLY A 39 3.39 -11.22 11.37
N ALA A 40 4.55 -11.83 11.56
CA ALA A 40 4.96 -12.95 10.73
C ALA A 40 4.11 -14.19 11.06
N GLY A 41 3.30 -14.64 10.09
CA GLY A 41 2.93 -16.05 10.01
C GLY A 41 1.56 -16.46 10.53
N THR A 42 0.57 -15.57 10.59
CA THR A 42 -0.84 -16.00 10.70
C THR A 42 -1.48 -15.96 9.32
N ASP A 43 -2.17 -17.03 8.93
CA ASP A 43 -2.83 -17.13 7.61
C ASP A 43 -3.78 -15.96 7.35
N VAL A 44 -4.41 -15.44 8.42
CA VAL A 44 -5.33 -14.30 8.33
C VAL A 44 -4.61 -12.99 7.97
N ALA A 45 -3.39 -12.76 8.49
CA ALA A 45 -2.60 -11.59 8.14
C ALA A 45 -2.14 -11.61 6.67
N VAL A 46 -1.90 -12.82 6.14
CA VAL A 46 -1.51 -13.02 4.73
C VAL A 46 -2.67 -12.72 3.79
N ASP A 47 -3.89 -13.13 4.14
CA ASP A 47 -5.07 -12.94 3.29
C ASP A 47 -5.66 -11.52 3.35
N SER A 48 -5.40 -10.77 4.43
CA SER A 48 -6.14 -9.53 4.72
C SER A 48 -5.35 -8.23 4.46
N GLY A 49 -4.03 -8.29 4.28
CA GLY A 49 -3.16 -7.11 4.12
C GLY A 49 -2.43 -7.08 2.78
N ASP A 50 -2.29 -5.89 2.18
CA ASP A 50 -1.48 -5.66 0.98
C ASP A 50 0.03 -5.76 1.27
N VAL A 51 0.43 -5.46 2.51
CA VAL A 51 1.83 -5.45 2.96
C VAL A 51 1.92 -6.14 4.32
N ILE A 52 2.92 -7.02 4.46
CA ILE A 52 3.15 -7.77 5.70
C ILE A 52 4.51 -7.37 6.28
N LEU A 53 4.53 -6.88 7.52
CA LEU A 53 5.75 -6.59 8.25
C LEU A 53 6.27 -7.84 8.95
N VAL A 54 7.20 -8.54 8.29
CA VAL A 54 7.76 -9.82 8.75
C VAL A 54 8.54 -9.68 10.06
N LYS A 55 9.17 -8.52 10.32
CA LYS A 55 9.92 -8.28 11.57
C LYS A 55 9.08 -7.67 12.68
N SER A 56 7.79 -7.42 12.43
CA SER A 56 6.89 -6.71 13.34
C SER A 56 7.40 -5.34 13.82
N ASP A 57 8.30 -4.70 13.06
CA ASP A 57 8.83 -3.38 13.37
C ASP A 57 8.03 -2.30 12.62
N PRO A 58 7.29 -1.41 13.32
CA PRO A 58 6.56 -0.31 12.69
C PRO A 58 7.45 0.65 11.90
N SER A 59 8.75 0.71 12.19
CA SER A 59 9.72 1.53 11.46
C SER A 59 9.84 1.12 10.00
N ASP A 60 9.55 -0.15 9.67
CA ASP A 60 9.56 -0.66 8.29
C ASP A 60 8.48 0.01 7.42
N ILE A 61 7.45 0.61 8.01
CA ILE A 61 6.46 1.41 7.28
C ILE A 61 7.13 2.62 6.62
N ILE A 62 8.09 3.26 7.30
CA ILE A 62 8.83 4.41 6.76
C ILE A 62 9.71 3.98 5.59
N HIS A 63 10.34 2.81 5.71
CA HIS A 63 11.13 2.23 4.64
C HIS A 63 10.25 1.87 3.43
N PHE A 64 9.08 1.29 3.67
CA PHE A 64 8.09 1.00 2.64
C PHE A 64 7.66 2.26 1.87
N PHE A 65 7.36 3.36 2.57
CA PHE A 65 7.04 4.63 1.91
C PHE A 65 8.19 5.18 1.05
N THR A 66 9.42 5.07 1.56
CA THR A 66 10.61 5.52 0.84
C THR A 66 10.83 4.68 -0.41
N LEU A 67 10.67 3.36 -0.31
CA LEU A 67 10.76 2.42 -1.42
C LEU A 67 9.67 2.70 -2.45
N SER A 68 8.41 2.81 -2.03
CA SER A 68 7.27 3.09 -2.91
C SER A 68 7.50 4.35 -3.75
N LYS A 69 7.97 5.46 -3.14
CA LYS A 69 8.29 6.70 -3.87
C LYS A 69 9.39 6.52 -4.91
N ARG A 70 10.44 5.75 -4.59
CA ARG A 70 11.54 5.47 -5.52
C ARG A 70 11.07 4.60 -6.69
N THR A 71 10.25 3.59 -6.40
CA THR A 71 9.65 2.71 -7.41
C THR A 71 8.73 3.48 -8.34
N MET A 72 7.85 4.32 -7.81
CA MET A 72 6.96 5.16 -8.64
C MET A 72 7.74 6.10 -9.55
N ARG A 73 8.81 6.73 -9.04
CA ARG A 73 9.69 7.57 -9.86
C ARG A 73 10.32 6.77 -11.01
N LYS A 74 10.78 5.54 -10.74
CA LYS A 74 11.35 4.66 -11.77
C LYS A 74 10.31 4.20 -12.79
N MET A 75 9.11 3.85 -12.34
CA MET A 75 8.01 3.48 -13.22
C MET A 75 7.65 4.61 -14.18
N VAL A 76 7.54 5.84 -13.67
CA VAL A 76 7.28 7.03 -14.49
C VAL A 76 8.42 7.31 -15.47
N GLN A 77 9.69 7.18 -15.05
CA GLN A 77 10.84 7.31 -15.94
C GLN A 77 10.82 6.27 -17.07
N ASN A 78 10.54 5.01 -16.75
CA ASN A 78 10.44 3.94 -17.73
C ASN A 78 9.29 4.17 -18.71
N LEU A 79 8.14 4.62 -18.22
CA LEU A 79 6.99 4.95 -19.05
C LEU A 79 7.30 6.11 -20.00
N TRP A 80 7.98 7.16 -19.52
CA TRP A 80 8.44 8.27 -20.37
C TRP A 80 9.43 7.82 -21.44
N TRP A 81 10.36 6.92 -21.10
CA TRP A 81 11.32 6.39 -22.07
C TRP A 81 10.64 5.52 -23.13
N GLY A 82 9.71 4.66 -22.71
CA GLY A 82 8.92 3.81 -23.62
C GLY A 82 7.98 4.61 -24.52
N ALA A 83 7.25 5.58 -23.95
CA ALA A 83 6.36 6.47 -24.71
C ALA A 83 7.16 7.38 -25.66
N GLY A 84 8.28 7.93 -25.19
CA GLY A 84 9.17 8.78 -25.99
C GLY A 84 9.80 8.04 -27.17
N TYR A 85 10.25 6.79 -26.97
CA TYR A 85 10.78 5.98 -28.06
C TYR A 85 9.72 5.67 -29.13
N ASN A 86 8.48 5.38 -28.72
CA ASN A 86 7.38 5.22 -29.67
C ASN A 86 7.07 6.53 -30.41
N ALA A 87 7.04 7.68 -29.72
CA ALA A 87 6.78 8.96 -30.35
C ALA A 87 7.85 9.33 -31.40
N VAL A 88 9.14 9.08 -31.12
CA VAL A 88 10.24 9.33 -32.08
C VAL A 88 10.23 8.36 -33.26
N LYS A 89 9.68 7.14 -33.09
CA LYS A 89 9.57 6.15 -34.18
C LYS A 89 8.42 6.46 -35.17
N TYR A 90 7.41 7.20 -34.74
CA TYR A 90 6.21 7.52 -35.54
C TYR A 90 6.13 9.00 -35.96
N VAL A 91 7.20 9.79 -35.77
CA VAL A 91 7.42 11.12 -36.35
C VAL A 91 8.54 11.03 -37.37
#